data_AF-A0A530KAB9-F1
#
_entry.id   AF-A0A530KAB9-F1
#
_cell.length_a   1.000
_cell.length_b   1.000
_cell.length_c   1.000
_cell.angle_alpha   90.00
_cell.angle_beta   90.00
_cell.angle_gamma   90.00
#
_symmetry.space_group_name_H-M   'P 1'
#
loop_
_entity.id
_entity.type
_entity.pdbx_description
1 polymer ?
#
loop_
_entity_poly.entity_id
_entity_poly.type
_entity_poly.pdbx_seq_one_letter_code
_entity_poly.pdbx_strand_id
1 'polypeptide(L)' 'MITFQHPPIGSLSTSPAVITQDIVELMADKMLEMGMNGTAVTADSLYEHSDFTRDEIKAHGPEASDLAKSRAIRQVA' A
#
# COMPACT_ATOMS: atom_id res chain seq x y z
N MET A 1 -7.81 44.08 19.04
CA MET A 1 -6.95 43.22 18.20
C MET A 1 -7.21 41.78 18.62
N ILE A 2 -7.81 40.99 17.74
CA ILE A 2 -8.14 39.59 18.02
C ILE A 2 -7.02 38.79 17.35
N THR A 3 -6.12 38.23 18.17
CA THR A 3 -5.06 37.33 17.70
C THR A 3 -5.70 35.98 17.40
N PHE A 4 -5.75 35.62 16.12
CA PHE A 4 -6.12 34.27 15.71
C PHE A 4 -4.84 33.42 15.76
N GLN A 5 -4.70 32.60 16.81
CA GLN A 5 -3.67 31.56 16.85
C GLN A 5 -4.12 30.43 15.92
N HIS A 6 -3.57 30.42 14.71
CA HIS A 6 -3.66 29.27 13.81
C HIS A 6 -2.93 28.11 14.48
N PRO A 7 -3.56 26.96 14.78
CA PRO A 7 -2.82 25.79 15.20
C PRO A 7 -1.84 25.40 14.08
N PRO A 8 -0.62 24.97 14.40
CA PRO A 8 0.32 24.51 13.37
C PRO A 8 -0.32 23.34 12.63
N ILE A 9 -0.61 23.54 11.34
CA ILE A 9 -0.86 22.47 10.38
C ILE A 9 0.47 21.72 10.25
N GLY A 10 0.73 20.80 11.17
CA GLY A 10 2.09 20.32 11.35
C GLY A 10 2.20 19.23 12.39
N SER A 11 1.34 18.22 12.30
CA SER A 11 1.60 16.89 12.85
C SER A 11 0.60 15.92 12.24
N LEU A 12 0.73 15.67 10.94
CA LEU A 12 0.43 14.33 10.46
C LEU A 12 1.44 13.45 11.20
N SER A 13 1.04 12.88 12.33
CA SER A 13 1.77 11.80 12.96
C SER A 13 1.72 10.66 11.95
N THR A 14 2.67 10.65 11.02
CA THR A 14 3.01 9.51 10.17
C THR A 14 3.59 8.46 11.11
N SER A 15 2.70 7.86 11.89
CA SER A 15 3.05 6.74 12.74
C SER A 15 3.55 5.65 11.80
N PRO A 16 4.65 4.96 12.12
CA PRO A 16 5.20 3.92 11.25
C PRO A 16 4.17 2.85 10.90
N ALA A 17 3.17 2.62 11.77
CA ALA A 17 2.02 1.76 11.51
C ALA A 17 1.12 2.27 10.37
N VAL A 18 0.91 3.58 10.26
CA VAL A 18 0.11 4.18 9.17
C VAL A 18 0.88 4.11 7.86
N ILE A 19 2.20 4.33 7.88
CA ILE A 19 3.05 4.19 6.69
C ILE A 19 3.10 2.73 6.22
N THR A 20 3.20 1.76 7.14
CA THR A 20 3.21 0.33 6.78
C THR A 20 1.86 -0.14 6.27
N GLN A 21 0.75 0.35 6.83
CA GLN A 21 -0.58 0.11 6.26
C GLN A 21 -0.67 0.66 4.83
N ASP A 22 -0.19 1.88 4.59
CA ASP A 22 -0.16 2.48 3.25
C ASP A 22 0.67 1.64 2.26
N ILE A 23 1.84 1.13 2.65
CA ILE A 23 2.67 0.23 1.83
C ILE A 23 1.94 -1.07 1.49
N VAL A 24 1.30 -1.72 2.47
CA VAL A 24 0.53 -2.96 2.25
C VAL A 24 -0.65 -2.71 1.31
N GLU A 25 -1.35 -1.60 1.47
CA GLU A 25 -2.48 -1.22 0.63
C GLU A 25 -2.06 -0.89 -0.80
N LEU A 26 -0.94 -0.16 -0.97
CA LEU A 26 -0.35 0.14 -2.26
C LEU A 26 0.18 -1.13 -2.95
N MET A 27 0.85 -2.01 -2.21
CA MET A 27 1.27 -3.32 -2.73
C MET A 27 0.06 -4.12 -3.18
N ALA A 28 -1.00 -4.19 -2.37
CA ALA A 28 -2.21 -4.94 -2.73
C ALA A 28 -2.90 -4.37 -3.97
N ASP A 29 -2.93 -3.05 -4.13
CA ASP A 29 -3.48 -2.38 -5.32
C ASP A 29 -2.66 -2.70 -6.57
N LYS A 30 -1.33 -2.65 -6.47
CA LYS A 30 -0.43 -3.06 -7.57
C LYS A 30 -0.53 -4.55 -7.91
N MET A 31 -0.62 -5.40 -6.90
CA MET A 31 -0.86 -6.84 -7.09
C MET A 31 -2.18 -7.08 -7.83
N LEU A 32 -3.24 -6.37 -7.46
CA LEU A 32 -4.54 -6.47 -8.11
C LEU A 32 -4.48 -5.97 -9.56
N GLU A 33 -3.89 -4.79 -9.80
CA GLU A 33 -3.66 -4.23 -11.12
C GLU A 33 -2.89 -5.21 -12.02
N MET A 34 -1.78 -5.77 -11.54
CA MET A 34 -0.99 -6.76 -12.27
C MET A 34 -1.79 -8.03 -12.57
N GLY A 35 -2.55 -8.54 -11.58
CA GLY A 35 -3.43 -9.70 -11.78
C GLY A 35 -4.52 -9.45 -12.83
N MET A 36 -5.11 -8.26 -12.84
CA MET A 36 -6.10 -7.85 -13.85
C MET A 36 -5.50 -7.71 -15.25
N ASN A 37 -4.25 -7.27 -15.35
CA ASN A 37 -3.51 -7.21 -16.62
C ASN A 37 -2.99 -8.58 -17.09
N GLY A 38 -3.19 -9.66 -16.31
CA GLY A 38 -2.72 -11.00 -16.63
C GLY A 38 -1.24 -11.24 -16.33
N THR A 39 -0.60 -10.34 -15.57
CA THR A 39 0.78 -10.48 -15.14
C THR A 39 0.87 -11.33 -13.87
N ALA A 40 1.84 -12.23 -13.82
CA ALA A 40 2.08 -13.03 -12.63
C ALA A 40 2.52 -12.13 -11.46
N VAL A 41 1.74 -12.13 -10.38
CA VAL A 41 2.03 -11.37 -9.18
C VAL A 41 3.08 -12.11 -8.34
N THR A 42 4.35 -11.79 -8.57
CA THR A 42 5.49 -12.35 -7.82
C THR A 42 6.29 -11.26 -7.15
N ALA A 43 7.07 -11.61 -6.13
CA ALA A 43 7.93 -10.66 -5.43
C ALA A 43 8.94 -9.97 -6.37
N ASP A 44 9.41 -10.66 -7.40
CA ASP A 44 10.33 -10.09 -8.38
C ASP A 44 9.60 -9.13 -9.32
N SER A 45 8.42 -9.52 -9.84
CA SER A 45 7.62 -8.63 -10.69
C SER A 45 7.12 -7.40 -9.93
N LEU A 46 6.77 -7.51 -8.64
CA LEU A 46 6.45 -6.34 -7.81
C LEU A 46 7.64 -5.41 -7.61
N TYR A 47 8.84 -5.98 -7.46
CA TYR A 47 10.07 -5.21 -7.36
C TYR A 47 10.42 -4.52 -8.70
N GLU A 48 10.13 -5.16 -9.83
CA GLU A 48 10.36 -4.59 -11.16
C GLU A 48 9.33 -3.53 -11.56
N HIS A 49 8.07 -3.69 -11.11
CA HIS A 49 6.96 -2.82 -11.49
C HIS A 49 6.59 -1.78 -10.41
N SER A 50 7.35 -1.67 -9.32
CA SER A 50 7.10 -0.71 -8.23
C SER A 50 8.39 -0.34 -7.50
N ASP A 51 8.35 0.76 -6.75
CA ASP A 51 9.50 1.26 -5.97
C ASP A 51 9.72 0.54 -4.63
N PHE A 52 9.04 -0.59 -4.40
CA PHE A 52 9.15 -1.32 -3.14
C PHE A 52 10.52 -1.99 -3.03
N THR A 53 11.09 -2.01 -1.82
CA THR A 53 12.31 -2.79 -1.57
C THR A 53 11.99 -4.28 -1.41
N ARG A 54 12.97 -5.14 -1.70
CA ARG A 54 12.82 -6.59 -1.46
C ARG A 54 12.52 -6.93 0.01
N ASP A 55 12.96 -6.10 0.95
CA ASP A 55 12.70 -6.29 2.37
C ASP A 55 11.23 -6.00 2.71
N GLU A 56 10.68 -4.89 2.19
CA GLU A 56 9.26 -4.56 2.31
C GLU A 56 8.37 -5.60 1.64
N ILE A 57 8.72 -6.05 0.44
CA ILE A 57 7.96 -7.10 -0.28
C ILE A 57 7.98 -8.41 0.52
N LYS A 58 9.09 -8.72 1.20
CA LYS A 58 9.16 -9.92 2.04
C LYS A 58 8.39 -9.79 3.34
N ALA A 59 8.41 -8.61 3.95
CA ALA A 59 7.70 -8.32 5.20
C ALA A 59 6.18 -8.22 5.00
N HIS A 60 5.75 -7.55 3.92
CA HIS A 60 4.36 -7.17 3.68
C HIS A 60 3.71 -7.93 2.53
N GLY A 61 4.48 -8.61 1.68
CA GLY A 61 3.96 -9.33 0.52
C GLY A 61 2.89 -10.37 0.82
N PRO A 62 2.98 -11.17 1.91
CA PRO A 62 1.91 -12.09 2.30
C PRO A 62 0.61 -11.37 2.66
N GLU A 63 0.68 -10.28 3.43
CA GLU A 63 -0.48 -9.49 3.86
C GLU A 63 -1.10 -8.75 2.67
N ALA A 64 -0.28 -8.13 1.83
CA ALA A 64 -0.70 -7.49 0.59
C ALA A 64 -1.36 -8.48 -0.38
N SER A 65 -0.85 -9.73 -0.46
CA SER A 65 -1.45 -10.78 -1.30
C SER A 65 -2.83 -11.20 -0.81
N ASP A 66 -3.02 -11.33 0.50
CA ASP A 66 -4.32 -11.64 1.10
C ASP A 66 -5.32 -10.50 0.86
N LEU A 67 -4.88 -9.26 1.09
CA LEU A 67 -5.67 -8.06 0.84
C LEU A 67 -6.05 -7.92 -0.65
N ALA A 68 -5.11 -8.17 -1.57
CA ALA A 68 -5.36 -8.14 -3.01
C ALA A 68 -6.41 -9.18 -3.42
N LYS A 69 -6.33 -10.41 -2.88
CA LYS A 69 -7.36 -11.45 -3.12
C LYS A 69 -8.72 -11.03 -2.57
N SER A 70 -8.76 -10.50 -1.35
CA SER A 70 -9.99 -10.01 -0.72
C SER A 70 -10.64 -8.90 -1.56
N ARG A 71 -9.83 -7.96 -2.07
CA ARG A 71 -10.29 -6.88 -2.98
C ARG A 71 -10.76 -7.43 -4.33
N ALA A 72 -10.03 -8.38 -4.92
CA ALA A 72 -10.41 -9.02 -6.18
C ALA A 72 -11.80 -9.68 -6.09
N ILE A 73 -12.08 -10.39 -4.99
CA ILE A 73 -13.39 -11.00 -4.75
C ILE A 73 -14.49 -9.92 -4.65
N ARG A 74 -14.21 -8.84 -3.93
CA ARG A 74 -15.17 -7.75 -3.69
C ARG A 74 -15.53 -6.97 -4.95
N GLN A 75 -14.64 -6.94 -5.94
CA GLN A 75 -14.85 -6.23 -7.21
C GLN A 75 -15.65 -7.06 -8.23
N VAL A 76 -15.78 -8.38 -8.01
CA VAL A 76 -16.53 -9.31 -8.88
C VAL A 76 -17.97 -9.55 -8.39
N ALA A 77 -18.31 -9.09 -7.18
CA ALA A 77 -19.61 -9.27 -6.55
C ALA A 77 -20.65 -8.19 -6.92
#